data_AF-A0A497SAD7-F1
#
_entry.id   AF-A0A497SAD7-F1
#
_cell.length_a   1.000
_cell.length_b   1.000
_cell.length_c   1.000
_cell.angle_alpha   90.00
_cell.angle_beta   90.00
_cell.angle_gamma   90.00
#
_symmetry.space_group_name_H-M   'P 1'
#
loop_
_entity.id
_entity.type
_entity.pdbx_description
1 polymer ?
#
loop_
_entity_poly.entity_id
_entity_poly.type
_entity_poly.pdbx_seq_one_letter_code
_entity_poly.pdbx_strand_id
1 'polypeptide(L)'
;QPCLFGHCCSGSCVNTYTSSTHCGSCGNTCQPNAICFSGECVTTSFADAAPGFEPYPILLLIFAVAASFFTAYKLSMTRIM
;
A
#
# COMPACT_ATOMS: atom_id res chain seq x y z
N GLN A 1 -35.31 11.18 -5.36
CA GLN A 1 -35.35 9.71 -5.53
C GLN A 1 -34.20 9.15 -4.71
N PRO A 2 -34.45 8.47 -3.57
CA PRO A 2 -33.36 8.05 -2.70
C PRO A 2 -32.63 6.88 -3.36
N CYS A 3 -31.32 6.99 -3.52
CA CYS A 3 -30.48 5.91 -4.03
C CYS A 3 -30.55 4.73 -3.03
N LEU A 4 -31.21 3.63 -3.42
CA LEU A 4 -31.43 2.47 -2.52
C LEU A 4 -30.19 1.57 -2.40
N PHE A 5 -29.37 1.51 -3.45
CA PHE A 5 -28.16 0.68 -3.55
C PHE A 5 -27.07 1.51 -4.25
N GLY A 6 -26.49 2.47 -3.52
CA GLY A 6 -25.43 3.33 -4.04
C GLY A 6 -25.43 4.72 -3.42
N HIS A 7 -24.39 5.49 -3.72
CA HIS A 7 -24.23 6.87 -3.28
C HIS A 7 -24.85 7.82 -4.32
N CYS A 8 -25.64 8.80 -3.86
CA CYS A 8 -26.22 9.80 -4.75
C CYS A 8 -25.18 10.87 -5.07
N CYS A 9 -24.65 10.88 -6.30
CA CYS A 9 -23.74 11.91 -6.80
C CYS A 9 -24.42 12.74 -7.88
N SER A 10 -24.64 14.03 -7.61
CA SER A 10 -25.21 14.99 -8.56
C SER A 10 -26.49 14.51 -9.25
N GLY A 11 -27.37 13.83 -8.50
CA GLY A 11 -28.63 13.28 -9.00
C GLY A 11 -28.53 11.90 -9.68
N SER A 12 -27.34 11.32 -9.78
CA SER A 12 -27.11 9.96 -10.29
C SER A 12 -26.76 8.99 -9.15
N CYS A 13 -27.21 7.74 -9.25
CA CYS A 13 -26.83 6.68 -8.33
C CYS A 13 -25.52 6.05 -8.81
N VAL A 14 -24.44 6.15 -8.03
CA VAL A 14 -23.15 5.55 -8.37
C VAL A 14 -22.66 4.65 -7.23
N ASN A 15 -21.93 3.59 -7.56
CA ASN A 15 -21.33 2.72 -6.57
C ASN A 15 -19.91 3.20 -6.25
N THR A 16 -19.74 3.82 -5.09
CA THR A 16 -18.44 4.36 -4.64
C THR A 16 -17.42 3.27 -4.32
N TYR A 17 -17.83 2.00 -4.22
CA TYR A 17 -16.93 0.88 -3.95
C TYR A 17 -16.27 0.31 -5.20
N THR A 18 -16.80 0.62 -6.39
CA THR A 18 -16.36 0.04 -7.66
C THR A 18 -16.20 1.05 -8.79
N SER A 19 -16.74 2.27 -8.65
CA SER A 19 -16.62 3.31 -9.67
C SER A 19 -15.26 4.01 -9.57
N SER A 20 -14.47 3.96 -10.64
CA SER A 20 -13.18 4.64 -10.73
C SER A 20 -13.27 6.17 -10.74
N THR A 21 -14.43 6.76 -11.04
CA THR A 21 -14.65 8.21 -11.06
C THR A 21 -15.38 8.75 -9.82
N HIS A 22 -15.80 7.85 -8.93
CA HIS A 22 -16.49 8.18 -7.68
C HIS A 22 -16.00 7.29 -6.51
N CYS A 23 -14.72 6.94 -6.48
CA CYS A 23 -14.20 5.94 -5.55
C CYS A 23 -14.18 6.48 -4.11
N GLY A 24 -14.87 5.81 -3.17
CA GLY A 24 -15.01 6.26 -1.79
C GLY A 24 -15.90 7.50 -1.58
N SER A 25 -15.96 8.41 -2.56
CA SER A 25 -16.76 9.64 -2.50
C SER A 25 -17.10 10.17 -3.90
N CYS A 26 -18.14 11.03 -3.99
CA CYS A 26 -18.55 11.62 -5.26
C CYS A 26 -17.45 12.43 -5.94
N GLY A 27 -17.14 12.12 -7.20
CA GLY A 27 -16.19 12.87 -8.00
C GLY A 27 -14.73 12.54 -7.70
N ASN A 28 -14.48 11.61 -6.76
CA ASN A 28 -13.13 11.14 -6.50
C ASN A 28 -12.70 10.17 -7.61
N THR A 29 -11.87 10.65 -8.52
CA THR A 29 -11.36 9.87 -9.65
C THR A 29 -10.01 9.27 -9.30
N CYS A 30 -9.89 7.95 -9.44
CA CYS A 30 -8.62 7.25 -9.26
C CYS A 30 -7.61 7.67 -10.33
N GLN A 31 -6.33 7.62 -9.96
CA GLN A 31 -5.23 7.88 -10.88
C GLN A 31 -5.26 6.91 -12.09
N PRO A 32 -4.67 7.29 -13.23
CA PRO A 32 -4.47 6.36 -14.33
C PRO A 32 -3.71 5.13 -13.83
N ASN A 33 -4.13 3.94 -14.29
CA ASN A 33 -3.65 2.64 -13.82
C ASN A 33 -4.01 2.30 -12.35
N ALA A 34 -5.03 2.95 -11.78
CA ALA A 34 -5.65 2.54 -10.53
C ALA A 34 -7.12 2.12 -10.75
N ILE A 35 -7.54 1.14 -9.98
CA ILE A 35 -8.92 0.65 -9.93
C ILE A 35 -9.55 1.03 -8.60
N CYS A 36 -10.87 1.20 -8.57
CA CYS A 36 -11.58 1.35 -7.31
C CYS A 36 -11.88 -0.05 -6.74
N PHE A 37 -11.29 -0.36 -5.59
CA PHE A 37 -11.51 -1.61 -4.89
C PHE A 37 -11.91 -1.32 -3.44
N SER A 38 -13.10 -1.77 -3.05
CA SER A 38 -13.64 -1.56 -1.70
C SER A 38 -13.72 -0.09 -1.25
N GLY A 39 -13.83 0.84 -2.20
CA GLY A 39 -13.90 2.28 -1.92
C GLY A 39 -12.54 2.98 -1.85
N GLU A 40 -11.46 2.28 -2.19
CA GLU A 40 -10.11 2.83 -2.25
C GLU A 40 -9.51 2.66 -3.65
N CYS A 41 -8.73 3.66 -4.08
CA CYS A 41 -8.02 3.58 -5.34
C CYS A 41 -6.75 2.75 -5.16
N VAL A 42 -6.72 1.57 -5.80
CA VAL A 42 -5.60 0.64 -5.76
C VAL A 42 -4.89 0.65 -7.11
N THR A 43 -3.60 0.95 -7.12
CA THR A 43 -2.77 0.95 -8.32
C THR A 43 -2.52 -0.49 -8.78
N THR A 44 -2.77 -0.78 -10.06
CA THR A 44 -2.49 -2.09 -10.66
C THR A 44 -1.08 -2.17 -11.23
N SER A 45 -0.37 -1.03 -11.25
CA SER A 45 1.03 -0.95 -11.66
C SER A 45 1.92 -0.91 -10.42
N PHE A 46 2.86 -1.86 -10.36
CA PHE A 46 3.89 -1.95 -9.32
C PHE A 46 4.86 -0.74 -9.31
N ALA A 47 4.68 0.22 -10.21
CA ALA A 47 5.52 1.40 -10.35
C ALA A 47 5.19 2.50 -9.32
N ASP A 48 3.98 2.50 -8.76
CA ASP A 48 3.49 3.54 -7.86
C ASP A 48 3.04 2.94 -6.52
N ALA A 49 3.86 2.04 -5.96
CA ALA A 49 3.78 1.77 -4.54
C ALA A 49 4.05 3.10 -3.82
N ALA A 50 3.05 3.59 -3.09
CA ALA A 50 3.16 4.79 -2.27
C ALA A 50 4.48 4.82 -1.49
N PRO A 51 5.05 6.01 -1.18
CA PRO A 51 6.10 6.12 -0.18
C PRO A 51 5.57 5.60 1.17
N GLY A 52 5.75 4.30 1.45
CA GLY A 52 5.18 3.64 2.63
C GLY A 52 4.88 2.14 2.52
N PHE A 53 4.86 1.53 1.33
CA PHE A 53 4.79 0.06 1.17
C PHE A 53 6.08 -0.47 0.53
N GLU A 54 7.18 -0.19 1.19
CA GLU A 54 8.43 -0.88 0.95
C GLU A 54 8.30 -2.35 1.42
N PRO A 55 8.56 -3.37 0.58
CA PRO A 55 8.84 -4.73 1.04
C PRO A 55 10.18 -4.85 1.82
N TYR A 56 10.76 -3.73 2.24
CA TYR A 56 12.09 -3.61 2.86
C TYR A 56 12.18 -3.76 4.39
N PRO A 57 11.13 -3.93 5.23
CA PRO A 57 11.37 -4.10 6.67
C PRO A 57 12.04 -5.45 6.97
N ILE A 58 11.74 -6.51 6.19
CA ILE A 58 12.27 -7.85 6.46
C ILE A 58 13.75 -7.93 6.06
N LEU A 59 14.12 -7.32 4.93
CA LEU A 59 15.49 -7.37 4.42
C LEU A 59 16.46 -6.54 5.30
N LEU A 60 16.03 -5.37 5.81
CA LEU A 60 16.80 -4.59 6.78
C LEU A 60 16.96 -5.32 8.12
N LEU A 61 15.93 -6.02 8.60
CA LEU A 61 16.03 -6.85 9.79
C LEU A 61 17.03 -7.99 9.58
N ILE A 62 17.02 -8.66 8.42
CA ILE A 62 17.99 -9.70 8.05
C ILE A 62 19.43 -9.14 8.01
N PHE A 63 19.65 -7.97 7.41
CA PHE A 63 20.96 -7.32 7.40
C PHE A 63 21.43 -6.91 8.81
N ALA A 64 20.52 -6.43 9.66
CA ALA A 64 20.83 -6.05 11.04
C ALA A 64 21.21 -7.26 11.90
N VAL A 65 20.49 -8.39 11.77
CA VAL A 65 20.90 -9.61 12.46
C VAL A 65 22.22 -10.15 11.90
N ALA A 66 22.40 -10.16 10.57
CA ALA A 66 23.66 -10.61 9.96
C ALA A 66 24.87 -9.77 10.42
N ALA A 67 24.73 -8.44 10.51
CA ALA A 67 25.75 -7.54 11.04
C ALA A 67 26.02 -7.77 12.53
N SER A 68 24.97 -8.06 13.32
CA SER A 68 25.09 -8.38 14.75
C SER A 68 25.81 -9.72 14.96
N PHE A 69 25.48 -10.74 14.18
CA PHE A 69 26.17 -12.03 14.18
C PHE A 69 27.62 -11.89 13.72
N PHE A 70 27.88 -11.11 12.68
CA PHE A 70 29.23 -10.89 12.16
C PHE A 70 30.12 -10.14 13.16
N THR A 71 29.56 -9.14 13.85
CA THR A 71 30.25 -8.38 14.90
C THR A 71 30.50 -9.25 16.13
N ALA A 72 29.51 -10.04 16.56
CA ALA A 72 29.66 -11.00 17.66
C ALA A 72 30.70 -12.08 17.35
N TYR A 73 30.71 -12.60 16.12
CA TYR A 73 31.70 -13.59 15.66
C TYR A 73 33.11 -12.99 15.60
N LYS A 74 33.26 -11.78 15.07
CA LYS A 74 34.53 -11.03 15.08
C LYS A 74 35.03 -10.80 16.52
N LEU A 75 34.17 -10.34 17.42
CA LEU A 75 34.53 -10.08 18.82
C LEU A 75 34.86 -11.38 19.58
N SER A 76 34.16 -12.48 19.27
CA SER A 76 34.44 -13.80 19.83
C SER A 76 35.80 -14.34 19.35
N MET A 77 36.17 -14.12 18.08
CA MET A 77 37.46 -14.57 17.54
C MET A 77 38.64 -13.74 18.04
N THR A 78 38.46 -12.44 18.31
CA THR A 78 39.51 -11.58 18.87
C THR A 78 39.85 -11.90 20.34
N ARG A 79 38.99 -12.64 21.06
CA ARG A 79 39.26 -13.08 22.44
C ARG A 79 39.89 -14.48 22.55
N ILE A 80 40.00 -15.21 21.45
CA ILE A 80 40.56 -16.57 21.39
C ILE A 80 42.02 -16.57 20.87
N MET A 81 42.51 -15.41 20.36
CA MET A 81 43.92 -15.16 20.04
C MET A 81 44.58 -14.38 21.18
#